data_AF-D5L808-F1
#
_entry.id   AF-D5L808-F1
#
_cell.length_a   1.000
_cell.length_b   1.000
_cell.length_c   1.000
_cell.angle_alpha   90.00
_cell.angle_beta   90.00
_cell.angle_gamma   90.00
#
_symmetry.space_group_name_H-M   'P 1'
#
loop_
_entity.id
_entity.type
_entity.pdbx_description
1 polymer ?
#
loop_
_entity_poly.entity_id
_entity_poly.type
_entity_poly.pdbx_seq_one_letter_code
_entity_poly.pdbx_strand_id
1 'polypeptide(L)'
;MIDNHVYWDNKLGIDGRRVTWRRVVDMNDRALRDVVASLGGVANGFPRQTGFDITVASEIMAIFCLATDLKDLTRRLGNIVIANTRERKPVTAADLTAQGPMTALLKDALPPNLVQTLENNPAFIHGGPFANIAHGCSTVSATTTALKLADYVVTEAGLGADLGAEKFFDIKC
;
A
#
# COMPACT_ATOMS: atom_id res chain seq x y z
N MET A 1 5.97 -1.50 13.69
CA MET A 1 7.44 -1.54 13.60
C MET A 1 8.07 -0.17 13.80
N ILE A 2 7.61 0.89 13.10
CA ILE A 2 8.15 2.27 13.24
C ILE A 2 8.19 2.75 14.70
N ASP A 3 7.04 2.82 15.36
CA ASP A 3 6.98 3.33 16.75
C ASP A 3 7.72 2.42 17.75
N ASN A 4 7.76 1.10 17.49
CA ASN A 4 8.54 0.16 18.30
C ASN A 4 10.05 0.40 18.17
N HIS A 5 10.54 0.71 16.97
CA HIS A 5 11.93 1.06 16.74
C HIS A 5 12.32 2.34 17.49
N VAL A 6 11.45 3.36 17.43
CA VAL A 6 11.63 4.61 18.17
C VAL A 6 11.60 4.38 19.69
N TYR A 7 10.74 3.48 20.17
CA TYR A 7 10.61 3.14 21.59
C TYR A 7 11.90 2.56 22.19
N TRP A 8 12.53 1.60 21.51
CA TRP A 8 13.64 0.85 22.10
C TRP A 8 15.01 1.53 22.01
N ASP A 9 15.38 2.07 20.85
CA ASP A 9 16.70 2.70 20.70
C ASP A 9 16.76 3.83 19.66
N ASN A 10 15.78 3.92 18.76
CA ASN A 10 15.76 4.86 17.64
C ASN A 10 17.10 5.00 16.90
N LYS A 11 17.85 3.90 16.69
CA LYS A 11 19.19 3.94 16.06
C LYS A 11 19.20 4.58 14.67
N LEU A 12 18.11 4.43 13.91
CA LEU A 12 17.88 5.06 12.61
C LEU A 12 17.67 6.59 12.69
N GLY A 13 17.56 7.17 13.89
CA GLY A 13 17.42 8.62 14.07
C GLY A 13 16.11 9.19 13.53
N ILE A 14 15.02 8.40 13.55
CA ILE A 14 13.71 8.83 13.04
C ILE A 14 13.25 10.06 13.83
N ASP A 15 12.92 11.13 13.10
CA ASP A 15 12.26 12.30 13.68
C ASP A 15 10.75 12.06 13.72
N GLY A 16 10.17 11.97 14.92
CA GLY A 16 8.74 11.70 15.12
C GLY A 16 7.80 12.71 14.44
N ARG A 17 8.30 13.91 14.10
CA ARG A 17 7.57 14.96 13.37
C ARG A 17 7.62 14.77 11.85
N ARG A 18 8.46 13.85 11.36
CA ARG A 18 8.74 13.61 9.94
C ARG A 18 8.44 12.17 9.53
N VAL A 19 7.61 11.47 10.30
CA VAL A 19 7.02 10.19 9.90
C VAL A 19 5.91 10.47 8.90
N THR A 20 6.13 10.15 7.63
CA THR A 20 5.14 10.30 6.57
C THR A 20 4.16 9.14 6.55
N TRP A 21 4.57 7.98 7.06
CA TRP A 21 3.74 6.77 7.10
C TRP A 21 2.60 6.88 8.11
N ARG A 22 1.37 6.92 7.60
CA ARG A 22 0.12 6.92 8.37
C ARG A 22 -0.36 5.48 8.64
N ARG A 23 -1.36 5.34 9.50
CA ARG A 23 -2.04 4.04 9.74
C ARG A 23 -3.21 3.90 8.77
N VAL A 24 -3.81 2.72 8.71
CA VAL A 24 -4.99 2.49 7.87
C VAL A 24 -6.06 1.67 8.57
N VAL A 25 -7.31 1.90 8.18
CA VAL A 25 -8.47 1.07 8.55
C VAL A 25 -9.48 1.13 7.40
N ASP A 26 -10.14 0.02 7.08
CA ASP A 26 -11.15 -0.01 6.02
C ASP A 26 -12.54 0.35 6.56
N MET A 27 -12.66 1.56 7.09
CA MET A 27 -13.90 2.12 7.64
C MET A 27 -13.96 3.62 7.35
N ASN A 28 -15.17 4.12 7.12
CA ASN A 28 -15.43 5.56 6.97
C ASN A 28 -15.40 6.28 8.33
N ASP A 29 -14.26 6.25 9.00
CA ASP A 29 -14.08 6.85 10.33
C ASP A 29 -13.33 8.18 10.24
N ARG A 30 -14.08 9.28 10.36
CA ARG A 30 -13.51 10.62 10.30
C ARG A 30 -12.74 11.02 11.55
N ALA A 31 -12.99 10.36 12.69
CA ALA A 31 -12.38 10.72 13.97
C ALA A 31 -10.87 10.38 14.00
N LEU A 32 -10.45 9.42 13.17
CA LEU A 32 -9.07 8.97 13.10
C LEU A 32 -8.19 9.77 12.11
N ARG A 33 -8.74 10.80 11.45
CA ARG A 33 -7.99 11.59 10.46
C ARG A 33 -6.76 12.28 11.05
N ASP A 34 -6.85 12.75 12.29
CA ASP A 34 -5.77 13.41 13.02
C ASP A 34 -5.83 13.03 14.49
N VAL A 35 -4.79 12.36 14.99
CA VAL A 35 -4.72 11.83 16.35
C VAL A 35 -3.30 11.98 16.91
N VAL A 36 -3.20 12.02 18.24
CA VAL A 36 -1.91 11.89 18.94
C VAL A 36 -1.81 10.47 19.49
N ALA A 37 -0.79 9.74 19.07
CA ALA A 37 -0.52 8.37 19.51
C ALA A 37 0.58 8.33 20.58
N SER A 38 0.74 7.16 21.22
CA SER A 38 1.79 6.90 22.22
C SER A 38 1.74 7.80 23.46
N LEU A 39 0.53 8.06 23.96
CA LEU A 39 0.28 8.76 25.23
C LEU A 39 0.32 7.79 26.42
N GLY A 40 0.38 8.34 27.65
CA GLY A 40 0.29 7.56 28.89
C GLY A 40 1.61 7.26 29.60
N GLY A 41 2.65 8.08 29.36
CA GLY A 41 3.90 8.05 30.11
C GLY A 41 4.98 7.15 29.49
N VAL A 42 6.08 6.97 30.22
CA VAL A 42 7.35 6.38 29.72
C VAL A 42 7.17 5.00 29.08
N ALA A 43 6.34 4.15 29.68
CA ALA A 43 6.11 2.79 29.19
C ALA A 43 5.39 2.71 27.82
N ASN A 44 4.74 3.81 27.39
CA ASN A 44 3.92 3.83 26.17
C ASN A 44 4.60 4.53 24.99
N GLY A 45 5.85 4.97 25.17
CA GLY A 45 6.70 5.53 24.12
C GLY A 45 6.64 7.05 24.01
N PHE A 46 6.86 7.54 22.79
CA PHE A 46 7.08 8.95 22.51
C PHE A 46 5.86 9.53 21.78
N PRO A 47 5.13 10.49 22.40
CA PRO A 47 3.96 11.09 21.77
C PRO A 47 4.29 11.70 20.40
N ARG A 48 3.45 11.42 19.40
CA ARG A 48 3.51 12.07 18.08
C ARG A 48 2.14 12.19 17.43
N GLN A 49 2.00 13.20 16.57
CA GLN A 49 0.85 13.33 15.69
C GLN A 49 0.91 12.29 14.57
N THR A 50 -0.25 11.74 14.21
CA THR A 50 -0.43 10.76 13.14
C THR A 50 -1.88 10.82 12.69
N GLY A 51 -2.26 9.97 11.74
CA GLY A 51 -3.67 9.67 11.50
C GLY A 51 -3.83 8.35 10.77
N PHE A 52 -5.07 8.11 10.37
CA PHE A 52 -5.48 6.98 9.57
C PHE A 52 -5.99 7.44 8.20
N ASP A 53 -5.69 6.63 7.20
CA ASP A 53 -6.33 6.70 5.88
C ASP A 53 -7.19 5.45 5.68
N ILE A 54 -8.10 5.48 4.70
CA ILE A 54 -8.82 4.27 4.32
C ILE A 54 -7.85 3.28 3.65
N THR A 55 -8.00 1.97 3.87
CA THR A 55 -7.02 0.95 3.44
C THR A 55 -6.63 1.03 1.96
N VAL A 56 -7.58 1.33 1.07
CA VAL A 56 -7.33 1.48 -0.38
C VAL A 56 -6.46 2.68 -0.76
N ALA A 57 -6.26 3.63 0.16
CA ALA A 57 -5.35 4.76 0.00
C ALA A 57 -3.89 4.42 0.33
N SER A 58 -3.63 3.23 0.92
CA SER A 58 -2.29 2.80 1.30
C SER A 58 -1.37 2.65 0.10
N GLU A 59 -0.11 3.07 0.23
CA GLU A 59 0.93 2.75 -0.76
C GLU A 59 1.12 1.23 -0.90
N ILE A 60 0.83 0.45 0.15
CA ILE A 60 0.81 -1.02 0.06
C ILE A 60 -0.22 -1.49 -0.99
N MET A 61 -1.39 -0.85 -1.09
CA MET A 61 -2.38 -1.20 -2.11
C MET A 61 -1.88 -0.86 -3.52
N ALA A 62 -1.24 0.30 -3.71
CA ALA A 62 -0.64 0.67 -4.98
C ALA A 62 0.48 -0.31 -5.39
N ILE A 63 1.37 -0.66 -4.47
CA ILE A 63 2.44 -1.64 -4.66
C ILE A 63 1.88 -3.02 -4.98
N PHE A 64 0.87 -3.46 -4.23
CA PHE A 64 0.19 -4.74 -4.44
C PHE A 64 -0.42 -4.82 -5.84
N CYS A 65 -0.99 -3.71 -6.34
CA CYS A 65 -1.55 -3.67 -7.68
C CYS A 65 -0.51 -3.63 -8.80
N LEU A 66 0.70 -3.17 -8.54
CA LEU A 66 1.78 -3.09 -9.54
C LEU A 66 2.81 -4.22 -9.45
N ALA A 67 2.74 -5.07 -8.43
CA ALA A 67 3.67 -6.18 -8.26
C ALA A 67 3.44 -7.28 -9.31
N THR A 68 4.52 -7.77 -9.91
CA THR A 68 4.46 -8.88 -10.89
C THR A 68 4.60 -10.26 -10.24
N ASP A 69 5.27 -10.33 -9.08
CA ASP A 69 5.49 -11.55 -8.31
C ASP A 69 5.88 -11.21 -6.85
N LEU A 70 6.07 -12.23 -6.01
CA LEU A 70 6.43 -12.04 -4.60
C LEU A 70 7.80 -11.37 -4.40
N LYS A 71 8.77 -11.58 -5.29
CA LYS A 71 10.09 -10.93 -5.19
C LYS A 71 9.96 -9.45 -5.51
N ASP A 72 9.20 -9.12 -6.55
CA ASP A 72 8.90 -7.74 -6.92
C ASP A 72 8.11 -7.02 -5.82
N LEU A 73 7.09 -7.68 -5.25
CA LEU A 73 6.34 -7.19 -4.09
C LEU A 73 7.28 -6.88 -2.91
N THR A 74 8.15 -7.83 -2.53
CA THR A 74 9.10 -7.66 -1.42
C THR A 74 10.02 -6.47 -1.65
N ARG A 75 10.56 -6.34 -2.86
CA ARG A 75 11.46 -5.25 -3.26
C ARG A 75 10.76 -3.89 -3.15
N ARG A 76 9.55 -3.78 -3.71
CA ARG A 76 8.76 -2.54 -3.68
C ARG A 76 8.39 -2.14 -2.26
N LEU A 77 7.94 -3.10 -1.45
CA LEU A 77 7.64 -2.88 -0.03
C LEU A 77 8.86 -2.39 0.75
N GLY A 78 10.06 -2.91 0.45
CA GLY A 78 11.30 -2.45 1.09
C GLY A 78 11.67 -1.01 0.75
N ASN A 79 11.33 -0.54 -0.45
CA ASN A 79 11.66 0.80 -0.96
C ASN A 79 10.75 1.92 -0.43
N ILE A 80 9.66 1.59 0.28
CA ILE A 80 8.74 2.56 0.86
C ILE A 80 9.50 3.50 1.80
N VAL A 81 9.43 4.81 1.57
CA VAL A 81 9.97 5.82 2.49
C VAL A 81 8.94 6.13 3.58
N ILE A 82 9.25 5.74 4.81
CA ILE A 82 8.31 5.81 5.94
C ILE A 82 8.50 7.05 6.82
N ALA A 83 9.69 7.63 6.82
CA ALA A 83 10.06 8.76 7.66
C ALA A 83 11.34 9.44 7.16
N ASN A 84 11.70 10.54 7.80
CA ASN A 84 13.01 11.17 7.64
C ASN A 84 13.71 11.34 8.99
N THR A 85 15.05 11.34 8.97
CA THR A 85 15.86 11.71 10.14
C THR A 85 15.82 13.22 10.40
N ARG A 86 16.42 13.67 11.51
CA ARG A 86 16.58 15.10 11.81
C ARG A 86 17.40 15.84 10.75
N GLU A 87 18.38 15.15 10.17
CA GLU A 87 19.24 15.61 9.07
C GLU A 87 18.55 15.48 7.70
N ARG A 88 17.25 15.13 7.67
CA ARG A 88 16.43 14.97 6.46
C ARG A 88 16.89 13.84 5.53
N LYS A 89 17.49 12.79 6.09
CA LYS A 89 17.77 11.56 5.32
C LYS A 89 16.52 10.67 5.32
N PRO A 90 16.15 10.07 4.18
CA PRO A 90 15.01 9.17 4.12
C PRO A 90 15.30 7.88 4.91
N VAL A 91 14.26 7.36 5.55
CA VAL A 91 14.26 6.05 6.22
C VAL A 91 13.21 5.18 5.52
N THR A 92 13.62 3.98 5.11
CA THR A 92 12.81 3.05 4.36
C THR A 92 12.20 1.96 5.23
N ALA A 93 11.21 1.23 4.72
CA ALA A 93 10.70 0.03 5.37
C ALA A 93 11.76 -1.08 5.48
N ALA A 94 12.72 -1.14 4.54
CA ALA A 94 13.84 -2.07 4.58
C ALA A 94 14.80 -1.79 5.74
N ASP A 95 15.01 -0.52 6.11
CA ASP A 95 15.83 -0.15 7.27
C ASP A 95 15.25 -0.69 8.58
N LEU A 96 13.93 -0.93 8.61
CA LEU A 96 13.23 -1.59 9.72
C LEU A 96 13.08 -3.10 9.54
N THR A 97 13.60 -3.68 8.45
CA THR A 97 13.42 -5.10 8.07
C THR A 97 11.95 -5.52 7.92
N ALA A 98 11.08 -4.58 7.55
CA ALA A 98 9.63 -4.80 7.51
C ALA A 98 9.11 -5.48 6.23
N GLN A 99 9.88 -5.48 5.15
CA GLN A 99 9.48 -5.99 3.84
C GLN A 99 9.19 -7.50 3.83
N GLY A 100 9.98 -8.30 4.55
CA GLY A 100 9.77 -9.74 4.67
C GLY A 100 8.45 -10.08 5.37
N PRO A 101 8.23 -9.58 6.61
CA PRO A 101 6.96 -9.75 7.32
C PRO A 101 5.74 -9.24 6.55
N MET A 102 5.83 -8.07 5.90
CA MET A 102 4.73 -7.56 5.07
C MET A 102 4.44 -8.48 3.88
N THR A 103 5.48 -8.99 3.21
CA THR A 103 5.30 -9.95 2.11
C THR A 103 4.64 -11.24 2.59
N ALA A 104 5.03 -11.74 3.77
CA ALA A 104 4.43 -12.94 4.34
C ALA A 104 2.93 -12.77 4.59
N LEU A 105 2.49 -11.60 5.09
CA LEU A 105 1.07 -11.28 5.30
C LEU A 105 0.28 -11.17 3.98
N LEU A 106 0.94 -10.77 2.89
CA LEU A 106 0.32 -10.59 1.58
C LEU A 106 0.44 -11.81 0.65
N LYS A 107 1.10 -12.88 1.10
CA LYS A 107 1.43 -14.03 0.27
C LYS A 107 0.20 -14.64 -0.40
N ASP A 108 -0.82 -14.95 0.40
CA ASP A 108 -2.04 -15.60 -0.08
C ASP A 108 -3.05 -14.59 -0.62
N ALA A 109 -2.81 -13.30 -0.40
CA ALA A 109 -3.58 -12.23 -1.01
C ALA A 109 -3.15 -12.01 -2.47
N LEU A 110 -1.90 -12.26 -2.85
CA LEU A 110 -1.37 -11.91 -4.18
C LEU A 110 -2.00 -12.67 -5.38
N PRO A 111 -2.43 -13.94 -5.27
CA PRO A 111 -3.13 -14.63 -6.35
C PRO A 111 -4.50 -13.99 -6.69
N PRO A 112 -4.84 -13.76 -7.97
CA PRO A 112 -6.13 -13.17 -8.37
C PRO A 112 -7.35 -14.01 -7.95
N ASN A 113 -8.42 -13.35 -7.50
CA ASN A 113 -9.67 -14.02 -7.13
C ASN A 113 -10.56 -14.22 -8.36
N LEU A 114 -10.84 -15.48 -8.71
CA LEU A 114 -11.77 -15.84 -9.78
C LEU A 114 -13.21 -15.85 -9.27
N VAL A 115 -14.09 -15.17 -10.00
CA VAL A 115 -15.54 -15.20 -9.85
C VAL A 115 -16.19 -15.32 -11.23
N GLN A 116 -17.51 -15.18 -11.30
CA GLN A 116 -18.25 -15.21 -12.57
C GLN A 116 -19.32 -14.13 -12.63
N THR A 117 -19.65 -13.72 -13.84
CA THR A 117 -20.81 -12.86 -14.15
C THR A 117 -22.13 -13.66 -14.07
N LEU A 118 -23.28 -12.99 -14.22
CA LEU A 118 -24.60 -13.64 -14.24
C LEU A 118 -24.77 -14.69 -15.36
N GLU A 119 -23.99 -14.56 -16.44
CA GLU A 119 -23.99 -15.47 -17.59
C GLU A 119 -22.84 -16.47 -17.53
N ASN A 120 -22.24 -16.66 -16.36
CA ASN A 120 -21.13 -17.60 -16.09
C ASN A 120 -19.81 -17.27 -16.83
N ASN A 121 -19.66 -16.07 -17.41
CA ASN A 121 -18.37 -15.63 -17.95
C ASN A 121 -17.37 -15.40 -16.80
N PRO A 122 -16.10 -15.84 -16.93
CA PRO A 122 -15.10 -15.69 -15.88
C PRO A 122 -14.70 -14.22 -15.67
N ALA A 123 -14.50 -13.82 -14.41
CA ALA A 123 -14.05 -12.48 -14.05
C ALA A 123 -13.04 -12.53 -12.89
N PHE A 124 -11.98 -11.72 -12.95
CA PHE A 124 -11.08 -11.51 -11.82
C PHE A 124 -11.45 -10.24 -11.05
N ILE A 125 -11.56 -10.34 -9.73
CA ILE A 125 -11.70 -9.19 -8.83
C ILE A 125 -10.46 -9.12 -7.94
N HIS A 126 -9.56 -8.17 -8.21
CA HIS A 126 -8.27 -8.13 -7.55
C HIS A 126 -7.64 -6.73 -7.51
N GLY A 127 -7.29 -6.28 -6.31
CA GLY A 127 -6.77 -4.94 -6.06
C GLY A 127 -7.85 -3.86 -6.09
N GLY A 128 -7.45 -2.64 -5.75
CA GLY A 128 -8.35 -1.48 -5.74
C GLY A 128 -7.69 -0.25 -5.12
N PRO A 129 -6.65 0.32 -5.76
CA PRO A 129 -6.04 1.55 -5.29
C PRO A 129 -6.90 2.74 -5.69
N PHE A 130 -6.77 3.86 -4.99
CA PHE A 130 -7.40 5.10 -5.46
C PHE A 130 -6.86 5.56 -6.82
N ALA A 131 -7.69 6.27 -7.57
CA ALA A 131 -7.37 6.82 -8.90
C ALA A 131 -6.85 8.27 -8.87
N ASN A 132 -6.83 8.93 -7.70
CA ASN A 132 -6.27 10.27 -7.53
C ASN A 132 -4.81 10.23 -7.03
N ILE A 133 -4.56 9.64 -5.86
CA ILE A 133 -3.24 9.50 -5.24
C ILE A 133 -2.46 8.27 -5.72
N ALA A 134 -3.11 7.39 -6.48
CA ALA A 134 -2.50 6.23 -7.12
C ALA A 134 -3.12 6.06 -8.53
N HIS A 135 -2.93 4.89 -9.14
CA HIS A 135 -3.21 4.63 -10.56
C HIS A 135 -4.62 4.07 -10.85
N GLY A 136 -5.43 3.76 -9.84
CA GLY A 136 -6.86 3.44 -10.04
C GLY A 136 -7.17 2.19 -10.87
N CYS A 137 -6.26 1.22 -10.97
CA CYS A 137 -6.46 0.00 -11.76
C CYS A 137 -6.44 -1.26 -10.88
N SER A 138 -7.07 -2.33 -11.37
CA SER A 138 -6.88 -3.68 -10.82
C SER A 138 -5.43 -4.16 -10.97
N THR A 139 -5.05 -5.21 -10.25
CA THR A 139 -3.66 -5.68 -10.21
C THR A 139 -3.10 -6.10 -11.58
N VAL A 140 -1.81 -5.88 -11.81
CA VAL A 140 -1.05 -6.40 -12.96
C VAL A 140 -1.15 -7.92 -13.03
N SER A 141 -1.05 -8.61 -11.90
CA SER A 141 -1.18 -10.08 -11.82
C SER A 141 -2.50 -10.60 -12.41
N ALA A 142 -3.63 -9.94 -12.10
CA ALA A 142 -4.94 -10.33 -12.64
C ALA A 142 -5.03 -10.08 -14.15
N THR A 143 -4.63 -8.90 -14.62
CA THR A 143 -4.69 -8.56 -16.05
C THR A 143 -3.76 -9.47 -16.88
N THR A 144 -2.53 -9.71 -16.43
CA THR A 144 -1.57 -10.56 -17.14
C THR A 144 -1.95 -12.04 -17.10
N THR A 145 -2.58 -12.51 -16.02
CA THR A 145 -3.16 -13.87 -15.96
C THR A 145 -4.31 -14.01 -16.95
N ALA A 146 -5.23 -13.04 -17.00
CA ALA A 146 -6.34 -13.06 -17.95
C ALA A 146 -5.85 -13.06 -19.42
N LEU A 147 -4.83 -12.26 -19.74
CA LEU A 147 -4.26 -12.18 -21.10
C LEU A 147 -3.63 -13.49 -21.57
N LYS A 148 -3.27 -14.40 -20.65
CA LYS A 148 -2.74 -15.73 -20.97
C LYS A 148 -3.83 -16.79 -21.11
N LEU A 149 -5.05 -16.52 -20.66
CA LEU A 149 -6.14 -17.50 -20.55
C LEU A 149 -7.32 -17.23 -21.49
N ALA A 150 -7.44 -16.01 -22.03
CA ALA A 150 -8.56 -15.61 -22.86
C ALA A 150 -8.08 -14.86 -24.12
N ASP A 151 -8.85 -14.95 -25.19
CA ASP A 151 -8.57 -14.24 -26.45
C ASP A 151 -8.75 -12.71 -26.30
N TYR A 152 -9.69 -12.29 -25.45
CA TYR A 152 -9.97 -10.89 -25.15
C TYR A 152 -10.07 -10.67 -23.65
N VAL A 153 -9.47 -9.58 -23.17
CA VAL A 153 -9.51 -9.16 -21.78
C VAL A 153 -10.05 -7.75 -21.70
N VAL A 154 -11.17 -7.58 -21.01
CA VAL A 154 -11.73 -6.27 -20.70
C VAL A 154 -11.29 -5.88 -19.29
N THR A 155 -10.75 -4.69 -19.14
CA THR A 155 -10.38 -4.10 -17.85
C THR A 155 -10.76 -2.63 -17.82
N GLU A 156 -10.69 -2.01 -16.65
CA GLU A 156 -11.09 -0.61 -16.44
C GLU A 156 -10.08 0.11 -15.53
N ALA A 157 -10.17 1.43 -15.54
CA ALA A 157 -9.46 2.31 -14.63
C ALA A 157 -10.45 3.35 -14.06
N GLY A 158 -10.30 3.70 -12.79
CA GLY A 158 -11.23 4.61 -12.12
C GLY A 158 -11.14 6.06 -12.60
N LEU A 159 -12.23 6.82 -12.41
CA LEU A 159 -12.43 8.22 -12.88
C LEU A 159 -12.53 8.32 -14.42
N GLY A 160 -12.30 9.51 -14.98
CA GLY A 160 -12.33 9.76 -16.41
C GLY A 160 -11.02 9.38 -17.11
N ALA A 161 -10.99 9.47 -18.44
CA ALA A 161 -9.81 9.16 -19.23
C ALA A 161 -8.61 10.10 -18.97
N ASP A 162 -8.89 11.31 -18.51
CA ASP A 162 -7.93 12.32 -18.06
C ASP A 162 -7.13 11.92 -16.80
N LEU A 163 -7.61 10.92 -16.06
CA LEU A 163 -6.93 10.39 -14.87
C LEU A 163 -6.72 8.87 -14.95
N GLY A 164 -7.81 8.10 -15.08
CA GLY A 164 -7.74 6.64 -15.04
C GLY A 164 -7.02 6.08 -16.26
N ALA A 165 -7.42 6.50 -17.47
CA ALA A 165 -6.82 5.97 -18.69
C ALA A 165 -5.37 6.45 -18.87
N GLU A 166 -5.09 7.73 -18.61
CA GLU A 166 -3.72 8.26 -18.58
C GLU A 166 -2.82 7.42 -17.65
N LYS A 167 -3.22 7.21 -16.39
CA LYS A 167 -2.43 6.39 -15.45
C LYS A 167 -2.36 4.91 -15.84
N PHE A 168 -3.39 4.37 -16.51
CA PHE A 168 -3.32 3.02 -17.04
C PHE A 168 -2.20 2.91 -18.08
N PHE A 169 -2.14 3.83 -19.05
CA PHE A 169 -1.16 3.78 -20.12
C PHE A 169 0.24 4.25 -19.71
N ASP A 170 0.35 5.25 -18.83
CA ASP A 170 1.64 5.87 -18.47
C ASP A 170 2.26 5.28 -17.18
N ILE A 171 1.53 4.47 -16.41
CA ILE A 171 2.05 3.80 -15.19
C ILE A 171 1.93 2.28 -15.24
N LYS A 172 0.79 1.71 -15.68
CA LYS A 172 0.55 0.25 -15.62
C LYS A 172 1.07 -0.50 -16.84
N CYS A 173 0.94 0.05 -18.05
CA CYS A 173 1.41 -0.54 -19.31
C CYS A 173 2.94 -0.47 -19.46
#